data_AF-A0A258GY08-F1
#
_entry.id   AF-A0A258GY08-F1
#
_cell.length_a   1.000
_cell.length_b   1.000
_cell.length_c   1.000
_cell.angle_alpha   90.00
_cell.angle_beta   90.00
_cell.angle_gamma   90.00
#
_symmetry.space_group_name_H-M   'P 1'
#
loop_
_entity.id
_entity.type
_entity.pdbx_description
1 polymer ?
#
loop_
_entity_poly.entity_id
_entity_poly.type
_entity_poly.pdbx_seq_one_letter_code
_entity_poly.pdbx_strand_id
1 'polypeptide(L)'
;MTRFWRGCSGSISSGPGSARGKQRERLVGKPGGTTPSAHKSAEQEAAEEELLVRLVALNQERAAAEQAGVVQWLRPDFQKPRLAAKVKGEVQVEADLGEMVVTQDVKWPSDGLDQIRSVRDLLARADAPITVPALAAAYAGRASPKRRERVEQVLETLVATGAARRDAASRGYYLPR
;
A
#
# COMPACT_ATOMS: atom_id res chain seq x y z
N MET A 1 11.53 -19.43 33.34
CA MET A 1 12.80 -18.88 32.84
C MET A 1 12.49 -17.81 31.80
N THR A 2 12.41 -16.57 32.28
CA THR A 2 11.92 -15.39 31.55
C THR A 2 13.13 -14.53 31.19
N ARG A 3 13.53 -14.54 29.92
CA ARG A 3 14.40 -13.52 29.30
C ARG A 3 14.56 -13.83 27.80
N PHE A 4 13.63 -13.36 26.99
CA PHE A 4 13.81 -13.25 25.54
C PHE A 4 13.07 -11.99 25.13
N TRP A 5 13.72 -11.10 24.37
CA TRP A 5 13.33 -9.70 24.12
C TRP A 5 13.74 -8.66 25.18
N ARG A 6 15.05 -8.43 25.28
CA ARG A 6 15.58 -7.06 25.37
C ARG A 6 16.42 -6.82 24.13
N GLY A 7 16.12 -5.77 23.37
CA GLY A 7 16.97 -5.36 22.25
C GLY A 7 16.27 -5.00 20.94
N CYS A 8 15.08 -4.38 20.98
CA CYS A 8 14.55 -3.56 19.87
C CYS A 8 13.50 -2.59 20.43
N SER A 9 13.93 -1.70 21.33
CA SER A 9 13.12 -0.55 21.75
C SER A 9 13.24 0.56 20.70
N GLY A 10 12.66 0.34 19.52
CA GLY A 10 12.25 1.42 18.64
C GLY A 10 10.81 1.76 19.00
N SER A 11 10.58 2.91 19.64
CA SER A 11 9.23 3.37 19.95
C SER A 11 8.47 3.58 18.65
N ILE A 12 7.54 2.69 18.32
CA ILE A 12 6.52 2.98 17.32
C ILE A 12 5.60 3.99 18.00
N SER A 13 5.82 5.28 17.74
CA SER A 13 4.90 6.32 18.17
C SER A 13 3.60 6.09 17.40
N SER A 14 2.63 5.47 18.06
CA SER A 14 1.28 5.30 17.58
C SER A 14 0.66 6.68 17.28
N GLY A 15 0.65 7.05 16.00
CA GLY A 15 -0.21 8.14 15.51
C GLY A 15 -1.68 7.82 15.79
N PRO A 16 -2.54 8.86 15.94
CA PRO A 16 -3.90 8.65 16.39
C PRO A 16 -4.72 7.96 15.30
N GLY A 17 -5.01 6.66 15.48
CA GLY A 17 -6.12 6.01 14.79
C GLY A 17 -5.82 4.89 13.79
N SER A 18 -4.66 4.24 13.81
CA SER A 18 -4.49 3.03 12.98
C SER A 18 -5.25 1.83 13.58
N ALA A 19 -6.37 1.45 12.96
CA ALA A 19 -7.21 0.32 13.39
C ALA A 19 -6.44 -1.02 13.50
N ARG A 20 -5.32 -1.17 12.78
CA ARG A 20 -4.46 -2.36 12.84
C ARG A 20 -3.64 -2.48 14.13
N GLY A 21 -3.21 -1.37 14.72
CA GLY A 21 -2.47 -1.37 16.00
C GLY A 21 -3.37 -1.75 17.17
N LYS A 22 -4.59 -1.21 17.19
CA LYS A 22 -5.59 -1.46 18.24
C LYS A 22 -5.98 -2.93 18.38
N GLN A 23 -6.05 -3.67 17.26
CA GLN A 23 -6.41 -5.09 17.28
C GLN A 23 -5.30 -5.97 17.89
N ARG A 24 -4.02 -5.61 17.66
CA ARG A 24 -2.89 -6.36 18.22
C ARG A 24 -2.87 -6.24 19.74
N GLU A 25 -2.87 -5.02 20.28
CA GLU A 25 -2.91 -4.77 21.74
C GLU A 25 -4.11 -5.43 22.41
N ARG A 26 -5.25 -5.49 21.72
CA ARG A 26 -6.47 -6.13 22.24
C ARG A 26 -6.39 -7.65 22.34
N LEU A 27 -5.47 -8.30 21.62
CA LEU A 27 -5.34 -9.77 21.54
C LEU A 27 -4.10 -10.30 22.27
N VAL A 28 -3.14 -9.45 22.63
CA VAL A 28 -2.00 -9.84 23.47
C VAL A 28 -2.50 -10.32 24.84
N GLY A 29 -2.05 -11.51 25.26
CA GLY A 29 -2.39 -12.15 26.53
C GLY A 29 -3.75 -12.86 26.56
N LYS A 30 -4.57 -12.73 25.52
CA LYS A 30 -5.88 -13.41 25.45
C LYS A 30 -5.75 -14.84 24.94
N PRO A 31 -6.53 -15.79 25.51
CA PRO A 31 -6.57 -17.17 25.02
C PRO A 31 -6.89 -17.22 23.53
N GLY A 32 -6.12 -17.96 22.76
CA GLY A 32 -6.23 -18.04 21.30
C GLY A 32 -5.66 -16.84 20.53
N GLY A 33 -5.19 -15.80 21.24
CA GLY A 33 -4.42 -14.70 20.69
C GLY A 33 -2.92 -14.99 20.75
N THR A 34 -2.27 -14.59 21.84
CA THR A 34 -0.85 -14.90 22.08
C THR A 34 -0.65 -15.93 23.19
N THR A 35 -1.72 -16.37 23.84
CA THR A 35 -1.70 -17.48 24.82
C THR A 35 -2.47 -18.68 24.26
N PRO A 36 -2.07 -19.93 24.60
CA PRO A 36 -2.77 -21.13 24.15
C PRO A 36 -4.26 -21.06 24.50
N SER A 37 -5.11 -21.51 23.57
CA SER A 37 -6.56 -21.53 23.77
C SER A 37 -6.98 -22.83 24.44
N ALA A 38 -7.84 -22.76 25.46
CA ALA A 38 -8.32 -23.91 26.24
C ALA A 38 -9.13 -24.97 25.46
N HIS A 39 -9.43 -24.75 24.18
CA HIS A 39 -10.20 -25.66 23.32
C HIS A 39 -9.34 -26.47 22.34
N LYS A 40 -8.00 -26.41 22.45
CA LYS A 40 -7.09 -27.20 21.61
C LYS A 40 -6.75 -28.54 22.27
N SER A 41 -6.55 -29.57 21.46
CA SER A 41 -6.02 -30.84 21.95
C SER A 41 -4.52 -30.71 22.24
N ALA A 42 -4.01 -31.50 23.19
CA ALA A 42 -2.59 -31.51 23.53
C ALA A 42 -1.69 -31.88 22.34
N GLU A 43 -2.16 -32.76 21.46
CA GLU A 43 -1.46 -33.13 20.22
C GLU A 43 -1.34 -31.94 19.25
N GLN A 44 -2.41 -31.15 19.10
CA GLN A 44 -2.40 -29.97 18.25
C GLN A 44 -1.48 -28.89 18.82
N GLU A 45 -1.49 -28.68 20.14
CA GLU A 45 -0.60 -27.71 20.80
C GLU A 45 0.87 -28.06 20.59
N ALA A 46 1.26 -29.32 20.79
CA ALA A 46 2.62 -29.78 20.57
C ALA A 46 3.06 -29.59 19.10
N ALA A 47 2.18 -29.90 18.14
CA ALA A 47 2.47 -29.70 16.72
C ALA A 47 2.62 -28.21 16.36
N GLU A 48 1.77 -27.34 16.90
CA GLU A 48 1.88 -25.89 16.70
C GLU A 48 3.17 -25.33 17.32
N GLU A 49 3.56 -25.79 18.51
CA GLU A 49 4.81 -25.39 19.16
C GLU A 49 6.03 -25.77 18.31
N GLU A 50 6.08 -27.00 17.78
CA GLU A 50 7.14 -27.44 16.88
C GLU A 50 7.20 -26.57 15.61
N LEU A 51 6.05 -26.29 14.99
CA LEU A 51 5.94 -25.43 13.82
C LEU A 51 6.43 -24.01 14.12
N LEU A 52 6.07 -23.45 15.28
CA LEU A 52 6.50 -22.11 15.70
C LEU A 52 8.01 -22.05 15.95
N VAL A 53 8.59 -23.07 16.59
CA VAL A 53 10.05 -23.16 16.79
C VAL A 53 10.77 -23.16 15.44
N ARG A 54 10.31 -23.99 14.49
CA ARG A 54 10.91 -24.05 13.15
C ARG A 54 10.75 -22.73 12.38
N LEU A 55 9.59 -22.08 12.49
CA LEU A 55 9.34 -20.80 11.85
C LEU A 55 10.25 -19.69 12.41
N VAL A 56 10.46 -19.66 13.73
CA VAL A 56 11.37 -18.71 14.37
C VAL A 56 12.81 -18.92 13.91
N ALA A 57 13.27 -20.17 13.80
CA ALA A 57 14.59 -20.49 13.26
C ALA A 57 14.76 -19.99 11.81
N LEU A 58 13.80 -20.29 10.94
CA LEU A 58 13.81 -19.79 9.55
C LEU A 58 13.75 -18.26 9.47
N ASN A 59 13.03 -17.61 10.39
CA ASN A 59 12.98 -16.16 10.45
C ASN A 59 14.34 -15.56 10.83
N GLN A 60 15.06 -16.18 11.76
CA GLN A 60 16.41 -15.75 12.14
C GLN A 60 17.40 -15.90 10.99
N GLU A 61 17.35 -17.02 10.27
CA GLU A 61 18.16 -17.23 9.05
C GLU A 61 17.87 -16.15 8.00
N ARG A 62 16.58 -15.85 7.77
CA ARG A 62 16.17 -14.79 6.84
C ARG A 62 16.67 -13.42 7.30
N ALA A 63 16.56 -13.11 8.60
CA ALA A 63 17.04 -11.84 9.15
C ALA A 63 18.56 -11.68 8.99
N ALA A 64 19.33 -12.74 9.21
CA ALA A 64 20.77 -12.74 8.98
C ALA A 64 21.11 -12.56 7.49
N ALA A 65 20.38 -13.21 6.59
CA ALA A 65 20.54 -13.03 5.15
C ALA A 65 20.20 -11.60 4.70
N GLU A 66 19.12 -11.02 5.21
CA GLU A 66 18.73 -9.64 4.95
C GLU A 66 19.77 -8.64 5.47
N GLN A 67 20.34 -8.88 6.66
CA GLN A 67 21.47 -8.09 7.19
C GLN A 67 22.72 -8.18 6.31
N ALA A 68 22.96 -9.35 5.70
CA ALA A 68 24.01 -9.55 4.70
C ALA A 68 23.65 -8.99 3.31
N GLY A 69 22.49 -8.35 3.15
CA GLY A 69 22.02 -7.74 1.90
C GLY A 69 21.36 -8.72 0.91
N VAL A 70 21.11 -9.97 1.33
CA VAL A 70 20.46 -10.99 0.51
C VAL A 70 18.96 -11.04 0.85
N VAL A 71 18.14 -10.46 -0.03
CA VAL A 71 16.68 -10.52 0.08
C VAL A 71 16.12 -11.59 -0.87
N GLN A 72 15.45 -12.60 -0.30
CA GLN A 72 14.80 -13.66 -1.09
C GLN A 72 13.42 -13.22 -1.58
N TRP A 73 13.34 -12.87 -2.85
CA TRP A 73 12.11 -12.43 -3.51
C TRP A 73 11.28 -13.62 -3.98
N LEU A 74 9.96 -13.58 -3.76
CA LEU A 74 9.03 -14.60 -4.29
C LEU A 74 8.93 -14.50 -5.83
N ARG A 75 9.03 -13.27 -6.36
CA ARG A 75 9.00 -12.93 -7.80
C ARG A 75 9.93 -11.73 -8.05
N PRO A 76 11.25 -11.95 -8.18
CA PRO A 76 12.22 -10.86 -8.27
C PRO A 76 11.91 -9.87 -9.41
N ASP A 77 11.51 -10.37 -10.58
CA ASP A 77 11.26 -9.53 -11.77
C ASP A 77 10.06 -8.58 -11.61
N PHE A 78 9.10 -8.91 -10.76
CA PHE A 78 7.92 -8.07 -10.48
C PHE A 78 8.11 -7.22 -9.21
N GLN A 79 8.86 -7.72 -8.22
CA GLN A 79 8.99 -7.10 -6.91
C GLN A 79 10.13 -6.07 -6.85
N LYS A 80 11.30 -6.38 -7.45
CA LYS A 80 12.44 -5.47 -7.49
C LYS A 80 12.11 -4.12 -8.15
N PRO A 81 11.50 -4.03 -9.34
CA PRO A 81 11.27 -2.73 -9.97
C PRO A 81 10.34 -1.81 -9.14
N ARG A 82 9.37 -2.37 -8.41
CA ARG A 82 8.45 -1.59 -7.56
C ARG A 82 9.10 -1.08 -6.26
N LEU A 83 10.15 -1.75 -5.79
CA LEU A 83 10.79 -1.46 -4.50
C LEU A 83 12.18 -0.82 -4.63
N ALA A 84 12.90 -1.06 -5.74
CA ALA A 84 14.21 -0.48 -6.03
C ALA A 84 14.13 1.04 -6.21
N ALA A 85 12.98 1.59 -6.60
CA ALA A 85 12.74 3.04 -6.63
C ALA A 85 12.78 3.71 -5.24
N LYS A 86 12.73 2.93 -4.14
CA LYS A 86 12.78 3.43 -2.76
C LYS A 86 14.12 3.23 -2.04
N VAL A 87 15.13 2.61 -2.68
CA VAL A 87 16.40 2.23 -2.02
C VAL A 87 17.51 3.28 -2.19
N LYS A 88 17.35 4.31 -3.01
CA LYS A 88 18.27 5.47 -3.04
C LYS A 88 17.86 6.52 -2.02
N GLY A 89 18.05 6.21 -0.75
CA GLY A 89 17.86 7.17 0.33
C GLY A 89 17.76 6.45 1.66
N GLU A 90 18.82 6.51 2.45
CA GLU A 90 18.79 6.18 3.88
C GLU A 90 17.82 7.12 4.60
N VAL A 91 16.53 6.84 4.55
CA VAL A 91 15.55 7.32 5.52
C VAL A 91 14.48 6.25 5.60
N GLN A 92 14.26 5.69 6.79
CA GLN A 92 13.02 5.00 7.12
C GLN A 92 11.87 5.99 6.91
N VAL A 93 11.31 6.02 5.71
CA VAL A 93 10.03 6.67 5.47
C VAL A 93 8.98 5.59 5.63
N GLU A 94 8.29 5.70 6.76
CA GLU A 94 6.94 5.25 7.02
C GLU A 94 6.20 4.90 5.72
N ALA A 95 5.65 3.69 5.64
CA ALA A 95 4.91 3.21 4.49
C ALA A 95 3.61 4.02 4.32
N ASP A 96 3.73 5.22 3.78
CA ASP A 96 2.66 5.90 3.11
C ASP A 96 2.42 5.14 1.80
N LEU A 97 1.29 4.44 1.74
CA LEU A 97 0.70 3.95 0.51
C LEU A 97 0.14 5.14 -0.28
N GLY A 98 0.97 6.16 -0.49
CA GLY A 98 0.72 7.19 -1.47
C GLY A 98 0.77 6.51 -2.82
N GLU A 99 -0.38 6.46 -3.49
CA GLU A 99 -0.48 6.20 -4.92
C GLU A 99 0.75 6.81 -5.59
N MET A 100 1.58 5.99 -6.24
CA MET A 100 2.63 6.51 -7.12
C MET A 100 1.91 7.23 -8.26
N VAL A 101 1.53 8.48 -8.01
CA VAL A 101 1.15 9.41 -9.04
C VAL A 101 2.44 9.63 -9.80
N VAL A 102 2.59 8.92 -10.91
CA VAL A 102 3.57 9.24 -11.92
C VAL A 102 3.24 10.67 -12.33
N THR A 103 3.93 11.63 -11.73
CA THR A 103 3.86 13.03 -12.16
C THR A 103 4.46 13.03 -13.55
N GLN A 104 3.58 13.11 -14.55
CA GLN A 104 4.01 13.30 -15.92
C GLN A 104 4.37 14.78 -16.05
N ASP A 105 5.45 15.10 -16.77
CA ASP A 105 5.80 16.48 -17.15
C ASP A 105 4.78 17.11 -18.14
N VAL A 106 3.55 16.61 -18.16
CA VAL A 106 2.45 17.13 -18.95
C VAL A 106 1.85 18.32 -18.20
N LYS A 107 2.01 19.51 -18.79
CA LYS A 107 1.34 20.72 -18.35
C LYS A 107 -0.18 20.58 -18.56
N TRP A 108 -0.97 21.06 -17.60
CA TRP A 108 -2.43 21.10 -17.75
C TRP A 108 -2.83 21.94 -18.97
N PRO A 109 -3.53 21.38 -19.98
CA PRO A 109 -3.91 22.10 -21.20
C PRO A 109 -4.91 23.22 -20.91
N SER A 110 -4.84 24.33 -21.65
CA SER A 110 -5.83 25.42 -21.55
C SER A 110 -7.09 25.14 -22.38
N ASP A 111 -6.96 24.40 -23.49
CA ASP A 111 -8.07 24.05 -24.36
C ASP A 111 -8.95 22.92 -23.76
N GLY A 112 -10.26 23.02 -23.97
CA GLY A 112 -11.22 22.09 -23.38
C GLY A 112 -11.18 20.68 -23.99
N LEU A 113 -10.96 20.55 -25.29
CA LEU A 113 -10.86 19.23 -25.95
C LEU A 113 -9.55 18.55 -25.57
N ASP A 114 -8.47 19.31 -25.49
CA ASP A 114 -7.17 18.78 -25.07
C ASP A 114 -7.16 18.34 -23.59
N GLN A 115 -7.93 19.01 -22.72
CA GLN A 115 -8.16 18.53 -21.35
C GLN A 115 -8.84 17.16 -21.34
N ILE A 116 -9.88 16.96 -22.15
CA ILE A 116 -10.60 15.67 -22.25
C ILE A 116 -9.68 14.57 -22.76
N ARG A 117 -8.93 14.84 -23.84
CA ARG A 117 -7.95 13.90 -24.41
C ARG A 117 -6.90 13.51 -23.38
N SER A 118 -6.33 14.51 -22.71
CA SER A 118 -5.29 14.28 -21.72
C SER A 118 -5.77 13.45 -20.52
N VAL A 119 -6.96 13.72 -20.00
CA VAL A 119 -7.57 12.94 -18.92
C VAL A 119 -7.83 11.50 -19.37
N ARG A 120 -8.38 11.31 -20.57
CA ARG A 120 -8.62 9.98 -21.13
C ARG A 120 -7.32 9.19 -21.29
N ASP A 121 -6.26 9.82 -21.80
CA ASP A 121 -4.95 9.17 -21.98
C ASP A 121 -4.34 8.73 -20.64
N LEU A 122 -4.50 9.53 -19.59
CA LEU A 122 -4.09 9.15 -18.24
C LEU A 122 -4.87 7.93 -17.73
N LEU A 123 -6.20 7.93 -17.91
CA LEU A 123 -7.03 6.79 -17.52
C LEU A 123 -6.73 5.53 -18.33
N ALA A 124 -6.37 5.65 -19.62
CA ALA A 124 -6.02 4.52 -20.48
C ALA A 124 -4.72 3.83 -20.07
N ARG A 125 -3.77 4.58 -19.52
CA ARG A 125 -2.50 4.05 -18.99
C ARG A 125 -2.64 3.52 -17.56
N ALA A 126 -3.74 3.81 -16.89
CA ALA A 126 -3.98 3.38 -15.52
C ALA A 126 -4.33 1.88 -15.46
N ASP A 127 -3.64 1.14 -14.60
CA ASP A 127 -3.96 -0.27 -14.33
C ASP A 127 -5.02 -0.45 -13.22
N ALA A 128 -5.44 0.64 -12.57
CA ALA A 128 -6.43 0.66 -11.50
C ALA A 128 -7.30 1.93 -11.59
N PRO A 129 -8.51 1.94 -10.97
CA PRO A 129 -9.34 3.13 -10.91
C PRO A 129 -8.60 4.30 -10.25
N ILE A 130 -8.63 5.49 -10.88
CA ILE A 130 -7.94 6.69 -10.40
C ILE A 130 -8.94 7.67 -9.80
N THR A 131 -8.62 8.24 -8.64
CA THR A 131 -9.44 9.27 -7.98
C THR A 131 -9.22 10.66 -8.58
N VAL A 132 -10.21 11.55 -8.49
CA VAL A 132 -10.10 12.97 -8.93
C VAL A 132 -8.85 13.68 -8.38
N PRO A 133 -8.53 13.62 -7.07
CA PRO A 133 -7.34 14.30 -6.55
C PRO A 133 -6.04 13.72 -7.10
N ALA A 134 -5.94 12.40 -7.24
CA ALA A 134 -4.77 11.74 -7.83
C ALA A 134 -4.58 12.14 -9.30
N LEU A 135 -5.66 12.17 -10.06
CA LEU A 135 -5.63 12.57 -11.47
C LEU A 135 -5.23 14.05 -11.64
N ALA A 136 -5.73 14.95 -10.80
CA ALA A 136 -5.37 16.37 -10.84
C ALA A 136 -3.90 16.63 -10.44
N ALA A 137 -3.34 15.77 -9.57
CA ALA A 137 -1.95 15.80 -9.14
C ALA A 137 -0.97 15.19 -10.16
N ALA A 138 -1.45 14.40 -11.13
CA ALA A 138 -0.62 13.80 -12.18
C ALA A 138 -0.02 14.83 -13.15
N TYR A 139 -0.58 16.04 -13.19
CA TYR A 139 -0.15 17.14 -14.06
C TYR A 139 0.88 18.04 -13.38
N ALA A 140 1.83 18.55 -14.18
CA ALA A 140 2.83 19.49 -13.71
C ALA A 140 2.23 20.74 -13.04
N GLY A 141 2.89 21.20 -11.96
CA GLY A 141 2.49 22.35 -11.16
C GLY A 141 1.43 22.04 -10.09
N ARG A 142 1.11 23.04 -9.25
CA ARG A 142 0.18 22.88 -8.12
C ARG A 142 -1.22 22.46 -8.59
N ALA A 143 -1.77 21.40 -7.99
CA ALA A 143 -3.16 20.99 -8.17
C ALA A 143 -4.13 22.01 -7.55
N SER A 144 -4.48 23.05 -8.31
CA SER A 144 -5.41 24.09 -7.86
C SER A 144 -6.83 23.52 -7.68
N PRO A 145 -7.66 24.12 -6.81
CA PRO A 145 -9.08 23.75 -6.68
C PRO A 145 -9.81 23.79 -8.03
N LYS A 146 -9.55 24.82 -8.85
CA LYS A 146 -10.12 24.95 -10.21
C LYS A 146 -9.74 23.79 -11.14
N ARG A 147 -8.49 23.30 -11.04
CA ARG A 147 -8.06 22.12 -11.82
C ARG A 147 -8.84 20.88 -11.39
N ARG A 148 -9.03 20.67 -10.09
CA ARG A 148 -9.79 19.53 -9.55
C ARG A 148 -11.24 19.56 -10.02
N GLU A 149 -11.90 20.71 -9.91
CA GLU A 149 -13.26 20.91 -10.39
C GLU A 149 -13.37 20.65 -11.91
N ARG A 150 -12.40 21.14 -12.69
CA ARG A 150 -12.38 20.91 -14.13
C ARG A 150 -12.17 19.44 -14.50
N VAL A 151 -11.29 18.75 -13.78
CA VAL A 151 -11.06 17.30 -13.95
C VAL A 151 -12.33 16.52 -13.63
N GLU A 152 -13.05 16.89 -12.55
CA GLU A 152 -14.32 16.27 -12.18
C GLU A 152 -15.38 16.46 -13.29
N GLN A 153 -15.54 17.67 -13.82
CA GLN A 153 -16.46 17.94 -14.94
C GLN A 153 -16.15 17.08 -16.18
N VAL A 154 -14.86 16.93 -16.51
CA VAL A 154 -14.41 16.09 -17.64
C VAL A 154 -14.75 14.63 -17.39
N LEU A 155 -14.49 14.12 -16.18
CA LEU A 155 -14.79 12.74 -15.81
C LEU A 155 -16.30 12.45 -15.85
N GLU A 156 -17.12 13.34 -15.32
CA GLU A 156 -18.59 13.20 -15.38
C GLU A 156 -19.08 13.21 -16.83
N THR A 157 -18.49 14.01 -17.72
CA THR A 157 -18.78 14.00 -19.15
C THR A 157 -18.40 12.66 -19.80
N LEU A 158 -17.23 12.11 -19.45
CA LEU A 158 -16.79 10.80 -19.94
C LEU A 158 -17.68 9.65 -19.43
N VAL A 159 -18.19 9.75 -18.20
CA VAL A 159 -19.16 8.77 -17.67
C VAL A 159 -20.51 8.89 -18.36
N ALA A 160 -21.03 10.11 -18.53
CA ALA A 160 -22.31 10.35 -19.18
C ALA A 160 -22.33 9.89 -20.65
N THR A 161 -21.19 9.99 -21.35
CA THR A 161 -21.02 9.49 -22.72
C THR A 161 -20.69 7.99 -22.80
N GLY A 162 -20.53 7.32 -21.65
CA GLY A 162 -20.19 5.90 -21.58
C GLY A 162 -18.73 5.56 -21.88
N ALA A 163 -17.87 6.57 -22.06
CA ALA A 163 -16.44 6.39 -22.31
C ALA A 163 -15.67 5.94 -21.06
N ALA A 164 -16.13 6.29 -19.86
CA ALA A 164 -15.54 5.89 -18.58
C ALA A 164 -16.59 5.31 -17.63
N ARG A 165 -16.15 4.54 -16.63
CA ARG A 165 -16.98 4.03 -15.54
C ARG A 165 -16.43 4.49 -14.19
N ARG A 166 -17.34 4.64 -13.23
CA ARG A 166 -17.00 4.91 -11.83
C ARG A 166 -16.98 3.60 -11.05
N ASP A 167 -15.95 3.41 -10.25
CA ASP A 167 -15.90 2.33 -9.27
C ASP A 167 -16.48 2.82 -7.94
N ALA A 168 -17.49 2.09 -7.44
CA ALA A 168 -18.18 2.43 -6.20
C ALA A 168 -17.31 2.19 -4.95
N ALA A 169 -16.39 1.22 -5.01
CA ALA A 169 -15.55 0.85 -3.86
C ALA A 169 -14.41 1.87 -3.63
N SER A 170 -13.70 2.25 -4.69
CA SER A 170 -12.56 3.19 -4.61
C SER A 170 -12.94 4.66 -4.83
N ARG A 171 -14.19 4.94 -5.24
CA ARG A 171 -14.59 6.26 -5.81
C ARG A 171 -13.69 6.72 -6.97
N GLY A 172 -12.97 5.79 -7.60
CA GLY A 172 -12.10 6.04 -8.75
C GLY A 172 -12.85 5.92 -10.07
N TYR A 173 -12.22 6.39 -11.13
CA TYR A 173 -12.70 6.30 -12.51
C TYR A 173 -11.75 5.42 -13.32
N TYR A 174 -12.29 4.65 -14.26
CA TYR A 174 -11.52 3.79 -15.16
C TYR A 174 -12.19 3.72 -16.55
N LEU A 175 -11.40 3.40 -17.59
CA LEU A 175 -11.96 3.09 -18.90
C LEU A 175 -12.33 1.60 -18.97
N PRO A 176 -13.53 1.23 -19.43
CA PRO A 176 -13.83 -0.17 -19.72
C PRO A 176 -12.92 -0.65 -20.86
N ARG A 177 -12.22 -1.77 -20.65
CA ARG A 177 -11.42 -2.44 -21.69
C ARG A 177 -12.22 -3.54 -22.38
#